data_AF-A0A7V3CWS2-F1
#
_entry.id   AF-A0A7V3CWS2-F1
#
_cell.length_a   1.000
_cell.length_b   1.000
_cell.length_c   1.000
_cell.angle_alpha   90.00
_cell.angle_beta   90.00
_cell.angle_gamma   90.00
#
_symmetry.space_group_name_H-M   'P 1'
#
loop_
_entity.id
_entity.type
_entity.pdbx_description
1 polymer ?
#
loop_
_entity_poly.entity_id
_entity_poly.type
_entity_poly.pdbx_seq_one_letter_code
_entity_poly.pdbx_strand_id
1 'polypeptide(L)'
;MDNFNITDDTNFWIYVTTAKLWKDLEYHFENNIDMYISTYKYSYVSNGDIIVIYSKDKTSPSKTGFVCVVQVKSDQIDNLSGKINIYSDKNLNKYCFHVETCVFLPKLVKIDDIVPYITVDSFKSKKSFTGKYLRYDSVFNKIDQDLGNNIVNSFFELTPDSISFEDNQRSEFIDESSDDVSHINIENDTSIDDQIENFDDDTNNCNRDPKDSRLAKSPERNLGNPDHQKDSGNKSRKKSKGGMKKDEPKCNEDNNINNEQLGNIPVMIVLCKKSLNELISEPDNEPNILYNHLLNCNICDVTDNDNIRIKLLNLWKDSDILYLETDSEKDEYNSALNAYHNLKNHNPFGDIDKPTIRLLNIIEEGNIYNNCMLIESYFPIIKTKDSKPQKTKVLVKAKKNKKN
;
A
#
# COMPACT_ATOMS: atom_id res chain seq x y z
N MET A 1 17.86 -19.81 -16.76
CA MET A 1 17.86 -18.72 -15.76
C MET A 1 18.77 -17.57 -16.16
N ASP A 2 19.62 -17.75 -17.18
CA ASP A 2 20.60 -16.76 -17.61
C ASP A 2 20.01 -15.42 -18.08
N ASN A 3 18.69 -15.33 -18.23
CA ASN A 3 17.99 -14.12 -18.64
C ASN A 3 17.77 -13.11 -17.51
N PHE A 4 17.92 -13.48 -16.23
CA PHE A 4 17.72 -12.55 -15.12
C PHE A 4 18.92 -12.56 -14.18
N ASN A 5 19.36 -11.36 -13.79
CA ASN A 5 20.42 -11.21 -12.81
C ASN A 5 19.84 -11.24 -11.39
N ILE A 6 19.50 -12.43 -10.89
CA ILE A 6 18.93 -12.63 -9.56
C ILE A 6 20.05 -12.68 -8.52
N THR A 7 19.93 -11.84 -7.50
CA THR A 7 20.87 -11.75 -6.36
C THR A 7 20.15 -12.01 -5.04
N ASP A 8 20.89 -12.09 -3.94
CA ASP A 8 20.32 -12.24 -2.59
C ASP A 8 19.47 -11.01 -2.17
N ASP A 9 19.68 -9.85 -2.79
CA ASP A 9 18.93 -8.62 -2.51
C ASP A 9 17.68 -8.47 -3.41
N THR A 10 17.52 -9.34 -4.41
CA THR A 10 16.41 -9.27 -5.37
C THR A 10 15.08 -9.59 -4.68
N ASN A 11 14.17 -8.61 -4.69
CA ASN A 11 12.79 -8.86 -4.27
C ASN A 11 11.94 -9.35 -5.44
N PHE A 12 10.89 -10.09 -5.10
CA PHE A 12 9.93 -10.60 -6.06
C PHE A 12 8.56 -9.96 -5.82
N TRP A 13 7.88 -9.67 -6.91
CA TRP A 13 6.59 -9.00 -6.93
C TRP A 13 5.63 -9.68 -7.90
N ILE A 14 4.34 -9.62 -7.60
CA ILE A 14 3.29 -9.98 -8.55
C ILE A 14 2.51 -8.73 -8.93
N TYR A 15 2.51 -8.42 -10.22
CA TYR A 15 1.68 -7.38 -10.81
C TYR A 15 0.43 -8.01 -11.44
N VAL A 16 -0.73 -7.69 -10.87
CA VAL A 16 -2.00 -8.22 -11.36
C VAL A 16 -2.59 -7.22 -12.32
N THR A 17 -2.99 -7.65 -13.51
CA THR A 17 -3.58 -6.78 -14.52
C THR A 17 -4.87 -7.39 -15.08
N THR A 18 -5.70 -6.58 -15.73
CA THR A 18 -6.84 -7.09 -16.49
C THR A 18 -6.40 -7.46 -17.90
N ALA A 19 -7.13 -8.34 -18.58
CA ALA A 19 -6.82 -8.72 -19.97
C ALA A 19 -6.77 -7.51 -20.93
N LYS A 20 -7.54 -6.45 -20.67
CA LYS A 20 -7.48 -5.21 -21.47
C LYS A 20 -6.16 -4.47 -21.23
N LEU A 21 -5.85 -4.20 -19.96
CA LEU A 21 -4.62 -3.49 -19.59
C LEU A 21 -3.37 -4.30 -19.92
N TRP A 22 -3.44 -5.63 -19.90
CA TRP A 22 -2.35 -6.47 -20.38
C TRP A 22 -2.01 -6.19 -21.83
N LYS A 23 -3.01 -6.09 -22.73
CA LYS A 23 -2.76 -5.79 -24.15
C LYS A 23 -2.08 -4.45 -24.36
N ASP A 24 -2.49 -3.44 -23.59
CA ASP A 24 -1.86 -2.11 -23.64
C ASP A 24 -0.38 -2.19 -23.20
N LEU A 25 -0.09 -2.94 -22.12
CA LEU A 25 1.27 -3.15 -21.62
C LEU A 25 2.14 -4.03 -22.53
N GLU A 26 1.56 -5.09 -23.09
CA GLU A 26 2.20 -6.00 -24.06
C GLU A 26 2.59 -5.22 -25.32
N TYR A 27 1.67 -4.43 -25.85
CA TYR A 27 1.96 -3.52 -26.97
C TYR A 27 3.09 -2.54 -26.62
N HIS A 28 3.09 -1.98 -25.40
CA HIS A 28 4.17 -1.10 -24.95
C HIS A 28 5.53 -1.80 -24.97
N PHE A 29 5.61 -3.03 -24.44
CA PHE A 29 6.85 -3.81 -24.42
C PHE A 29 7.35 -4.22 -25.80
N GLU A 30 6.45 -4.55 -26.73
CA GLU A 30 6.83 -4.99 -28.07
C GLU A 30 7.27 -3.85 -28.99
N ASN A 31 6.77 -2.63 -28.78
CA ASN A 31 6.90 -1.53 -29.74
C ASN A 31 7.80 -0.37 -29.29
N ASN A 32 8.34 -0.41 -28.08
CA ASN A 32 9.18 0.66 -27.55
C ASN A 32 10.57 0.15 -27.20
N ILE A 33 11.59 0.95 -27.52
CA ILE A 33 12.97 0.71 -27.10
C ILE A 33 13.08 0.81 -25.58
N ASP A 34 12.47 1.85 -24.99
CA ASP A 34 12.40 2.04 -23.55
C ASP A 34 11.14 1.38 -22.99
N MET A 35 11.33 0.22 -22.36
CA MET A 35 10.24 -0.53 -21.75
C MET A 35 9.96 0.02 -20.35
N TYR A 36 8.67 0.20 -20.04
CA TYR A 36 8.24 0.66 -18.72
C TYR A 36 7.08 -0.19 -18.23
N ILE A 37 7.01 -0.38 -16.92
CA ILE A 37 5.84 -0.88 -16.22
C ILE A 37 5.35 0.19 -15.25
N SER A 38 4.04 0.31 -15.05
CA SER A 38 3.48 1.35 -14.19
C SER A 38 2.41 0.86 -13.24
N THR A 39 2.14 1.68 -12.23
CA THR A 39 1.08 1.51 -11.25
C THR A 39 0.53 2.87 -10.85
N TYR A 40 -0.70 2.89 -10.34
CA TYR A 40 -1.32 4.10 -9.79
C TYR A 40 -0.96 4.36 -8.32
N LYS A 41 -0.39 3.36 -7.62
CA LYS A 41 -0.07 3.43 -6.19
C LYS A 41 1.44 3.36 -5.98
N TYR A 42 1.97 4.17 -5.07
CA TYR A 42 3.37 4.12 -4.69
C TYR A 42 3.77 2.69 -4.28
N SER A 43 4.99 2.28 -4.65
CA SER A 43 5.51 0.95 -4.29
C SER A 43 7.00 0.97 -4.00
N TYR A 44 7.46 0.02 -3.20
CA TYR A 44 8.88 -0.16 -2.85
C TYR A 44 9.61 -1.08 -3.84
N VAL A 45 9.16 -1.12 -5.10
CA VAL A 45 9.89 -1.82 -6.16
C VAL A 45 11.18 -1.04 -6.42
N SER A 46 12.30 -1.76 -6.50
CA SER A 46 13.63 -1.17 -6.69
C SER A 46 14.34 -1.77 -7.89
N ASN A 47 15.44 -1.13 -8.29
CA ASN A 47 16.32 -1.66 -9.32
C ASN A 47 16.77 -3.10 -8.99
N GLY A 48 16.73 -3.99 -9.97
CA GLY A 48 17.08 -5.40 -9.86
C GLY A 48 15.94 -6.32 -9.44
N ASP A 49 14.82 -5.78 -8.97
CA ASP A 49 13.66 -6.58 -8.57
C ASP A 49 13.00 -7.28 -9.76
N ILE A 50 12.38 -8.42 -9.48
CA ILE A 50 11.64 -9.23 -10.46
C ILE A 50 10.14 -9.07 -10.25
N ILE A 51 9.43 -8.76 -11.33
CA ILE A 51 7.97 -8.66 -11.34
C ILE A 51 7.41 -9.75 -12.24
N VAL A 52 6.50 -10.55 -11.69
CA VAL A 52 5.71 -11.52 -12.44
C VAL A 52 4.33 -10.92 -12.74
N ILE A 53 3.95 -10.92 -14.02
CA ILE A 53 2.69 -10.34 -14.49
C ILE A 53 1.61 -11.42 -14.58
N TYR A 54 0.51 -11.21 -13.87
CA TYR A 54 -0.67 -12.07 -13.84
C TYR A 54 -1.87 -11.36 -14.50
N SER A 55 -2.34 -11.88 -15.63
CA SER A 55 -3.47 -11.33 -16.37
C SER A 55 -4.78 -12.00 -15.97
N LYS A 56 -5.78 -11.21 -15.56
CA LYS A 56 -7.13 -11.64 -15.25
C LYS A 56 -8.09 -11.32 -16.40
N ASP A 57 -8.75 -12.35 -16.90
CA ASP A 57 -9.86 -12.24 -17.82
C ASP A 57 -11.16 -12.68 -17.11
N LYS A 58 -11.97 -11.70 -16.70
CA LYS A 58 -13.27 -11.94 -16.03
C LYS A 58 -14.28 -12.61 -16.97
N THR A 59 -14.13 -12.43 -18.28
CA THR A 59 -15.05 -12.99 -19.29
C THR A 59 -14.67 -14.42 -19.68
N SER A 60 -13.38 -14.73 -19.66
CA SER A 60 -12.83 -16.03 -20.02
C SER A 60 -11.84 -16.50 -18.95
N PRO A 61 -12.30 -17.13 -17.85
CA PRO A 61 -11.40 -17.60 -16.79
C PRO A 61 -10.32 -18.57 -17.27
N SER A 62 -10.54 -19.26 -18.40
CA SER A 62 -9.54 -20.11 -19.05
C SER A 62 -8.33 -19.34 -19.59
N LYS A 63 -8.46 -18.04 -19.83
CA LYS A 63 -7.41 -17.10 -20.29
C LYS A 63 -6.74 -16.33 -19.15
N THR A 64 -7.07 -16.68 -17.90
CA THR A 64 -6.48 -16.05 -16.71
C THR A 64 -5.24 -16.83 -16.25
N GLY A 65 -4.12 -16.14 -16.04
CA GLY A 65 -2.84 -16.76 -15.68
C GLY A 65 -1.65 -15.80 -15.76
N PHE A 66 -0.46 -16.33 -15.51
CA PHE A 66 0.80 -15.63 -15.68
C PHE A 66 1.17 -15.55 -17.15
N VAL A 67 1.67 -14.39 -17.56
CA VAL A 67 1.91 -14.06 -18.97
C VAL A 67 3.31 -13.55 -19.26
N CYS A 68 3.99 -12.95 -18.28
CA CYS A 68 5.29 -12.32 -18.48
C CYS A 68 6.05 -12.19 -17.16
N VAL A 69 7.37 -12.20 -17.25
CA VAL A 69 8.29 -11.89 -16.16
C VAL A 69 9.20 -10.74 -16.61
N VAL A 70 9.37 -9.73 -15.76
CA VAL A 70 10.23 -8.57 -16.06
C VAL A 70 11.22 -8.30 -14.94
N GLN A 71 12.39 -7.78 -15.29
CA GLN A 71 13.38 -7.27 -14.35
C GLN A 71 13.46 -5.74 -14.43
N VAL A 72 13.38 -5.09 -13.28
CA VAL A 72 13.37 -3.64 -13.16
C VAL A 72 14.79 -3.08 -13.23
N LYS A 73 14.99 -2.01 -14.01
CA LYS A 73 16.28 -1.31 -14.19
C LYS A 73 16.43 -0.05 -13.34
N SER A 74 15.32 0.53 -12.91
CA SER A 74 15.32 1.84 -12.25
C SER A 74 14.51 1.80 -10.96
N ASP A 75 14.82 2.72 -10.07
CA ASP A 75 13.89 3.10 -9.02
C ASP A 75 12.63 3.75 -9.61
N GLN A 76 11.65 4.04 -8.74
CA GLN A 76 10.40 4.65 -9.13
C GLN A 76 10.59 6.03 -9.78
N ILE A 77 9.91 6.22 -10.90
CA ILE A 77 9.80 7.49 -11.62
C ILE A 77 8.40 8.05 -11.42
N ASP A 78 8.31 9.23 -10.82
CA ASP A 78 7.06 9.98 -10.69
C ASP A 78 6.73 10.66 -12.03
N ASN A 79 5.79 10.07 -12.79
CA ASN A 79 5.46 10.50 -14.15
C ASN A 79 4.45 11.67 -14.16
N LEU A 80 4.73 12.71 -13.37
CA LEU A 80 3.85 13.89 -13.23
C LEU A 80 3.67 14.65 -14.55
N SER A 81 4.67 14.59 -15.43
CA SER A 81 4.62 15.21 -16.76
C SER A 81 3.78 14.44 -17.78
N GLY A 82 3.43 13.17 -17.51
CA GLY A 82 2.67 12.32 -18.42
C GLY A 82 3.43 11.94 -19.70
N LYS A 83 4.77 11.99 -19.68
CA LYS A 83 5.61 11.63 -20.83
C LYS A 83 5.61 10.13 -21.11
N ILE A 84 5.53 9.31 -20.06
CA ILE A 84 5.42 7.85 -20.20
C ILE A 84 3.93 7.51 -20.32
N ASN A 85 3.54 6.91 -21.44
CA ASN A 85 2.13 6.63 -21.73
C ASN A 85 1.94 5.15 -22.13
N ILE A 86 1.73 4.30 -21.13
CA ILE A 86 1.50 2.87 -21.32
C ILE A 86 0.01 2.61 -21.48
N TYR A 87 -0.79 3.16 -20.55
CA TYR A 87 -2.24 2.98 -20.52
C TYR A 87 -2.98 4.22 -20.97
N SER A 88 -4.16 4.02 -21.57
CA SER A 88 -5.08 5.12 -21.88
C SER A 88 -5.53 5.93 -20.65
N ASP A 89 -5.64 5.28 -19.48
CA ASP A 89 -5.91 5.96 -18.21
C ASP A 89 -4.61 6.52 -17.63
N LYS A 90 -4.51 7.86 -17.62
CA LYS A 90 -3.35 8.59 -17.09
C LYS A 90 -3.05 8.27 -15.62
N ASN A 91 -4.05 7.92 -14.82
CA ASN A 91 -3.83 7.59 -13.40
C ASN A 91 -3.03 6.29 -13.23
N LEU A 92 -3.17 5.35 -14.17
CA LEU A 92 -2.42 4.10 -14.15
C LEU A 92 -0.95 4.30 -14.52
N ASN A 93 -0.61 5.41 -15.18
CA ASN A 93 0.75 5.77 -15.55
C ASN A 93 1.45 6.65 -14.50
N LYS A 94 0.92 6.77 -13.27
CA LYS A 94 1.41 7.73 -12.28
C LYS A 94 2.84 7.43 -11.81
N TYR A 95 3.11 6.18 -11.49
CA TYR A 95 4.42 5.71 -11.04
C TYR A 95 4.94 4.68 -12.02
N CYS A 96 6.11 4.95 -12.61
CA CYS A 96 6.70 4.14 -13.67
C CYS A 96 8.05 3.58 -13.22
N PHE A 97 8.40 2.42 -13.76
CA PHE A 97 9.66 1.74 -13.55
C PHE A 97 10.20 1.34 -14.89
N HIS A 98 11.46 1.66 -15.17
CA HIS A 98 12.12 1.22 -16.38
C HIS A 98 12.40 -0.29 -16.28
N VAL A 99 12.15 -1.01 -17.37
CA VAL A 99 12.32 -2.47 -17.45
C VAL A 99 13.56 -2.75 -18.28
N GLU A 100 14.50 -3.52 -17.72
CA GLU A 100 15.70 -3.95 -18.43
C GLU A 100 15.41 -5.18 -19.28
N THR A 101 14.87 -6.21 -18.64
CA THR A 101 14.62 -7.50 -19.29
C THR A 101 13.14 -7.83 -19.20
N CYS A 102 12.59 -8.30 -20.31
CA CYS A 102 11.20 -8.73 -20.43
C CYS A 102 11.16 -10.10 -21.10
N VAL A 103 10.54 -11.08 -20.44
CA VAL A 103 10.38 -12.45 -20.95
C VAL A 103 8.91 -12.80 -20.99
N PHE A 104 8.39 -12.95 -22.21
CA PHE A 104 7.02 -13.41 -22.43
C PHE A 104 6.95 -14.93 -22.24
N LEU A 105 5.92 -15.37 -21.52
CA LEU A 105 5.64 -16.79 -21.38
C LEU A 105 4.92 -17.27 -22.65
N PRO A 106 5.50 -18.21 -23.42
CA PRO A 106 4.93 -18.65 -24.70
C PRO A 106 3.58 -19.33 -24.52
N LYS A 107 3.29 -19.79 -23.30
CA LYS A 107 1.99 -20.30 -22.89
C LYS A 107 1.60 -19.67 -21.56
N LEU A 108 0.33 -19.29 -21.47
CA LEU A 108 -0.30 -18.88 -20.22
C LEU A 108 -0.10 -19.95 -19.14
N VAL A 109 0.59 -19.60 -18.05
CA VAL A 109 0.79 -20.49 -16.90
C VAL A 109 -0.30 -20.25 -15.88
N LYS A 110 -1.07 -21.29 -15.54
CA LYS A 110 -2.15 -21.17 -14.56
C LYS A 110 -1.61 -21.34 -13.15
N ILE A 111 -2.36 -20.83 -12.17
CA ILE A 111 -2.03 -21.05 -10.76
C ILE A 111 -1.94 -22.55 -10.45
N ASP A 112 -2.83 -23.36 -11.04
CA ASP A 112 -2.83 -24.81 -10.84
C ASP A 112 -1.51 -25.47 -11.28
N ASP A 113 -0.81 -24.87 -12.25
CA ASP A 113 0.47 -25.38 -12.76
C ASP A 113 1.63 -25.05 -11.81
N ILE A 114 1.56 -23.93 -11.08
CA ILE A 114 2.57 -23.54 -10.07
C ILE A 114 2.25 -24.05 -8.66
N VAL A 115 1.03 -24.54 -8.40
CA VAL A 115 0.63 -25.07 -7.08
C VAL A 115 1.63 -26.08 -6.51
N PRO A 116 2.18 -27.03 -7.28
CA PRO A 116 3.18 -27.97 -6.79
C PRO A 116 4.49 -27.33 -6.30
N TYR A 117 4.79 -26.12 -6.76
CA TYR A 117 6.02 -25.38 -6.45
C TYR A 117 5.84 -24.40 -5.29
N ILE A 118 4.61 -24.00 -4.99
CA ILE A 118 4.28 -23.10 -3.87
C ILE A 118 3.95 -23.84 -2.57
N THR A 119 3.96 -25.19 -2.56
CA THR A 119 3.71 -26.02 -1.37
C THR A 119 4.86 -26.04 -0.36
N VAL A 120 5.57 -24.93 -0.22
CA VAL A 120 6.32 -24.62 0.99
C VAL A 120 5.30 -24.46 2.13
N ASP A 121 5.64 -24.83 3.36
CA ASP A 121 4.77 -24.95 4.56
C ASP A 121 3.81 -23.77 4.84
N SER A 122 3.95 -22.64 4.13
CA SER A 122 3.23 -21.39 4.28
C SER A 122 1.88 -21.30 3.54
N PHE A 123 1.58 -22.13 2.52
CA PHE A 123 0.32 -22.03 1.75
C PHE A 123 -0.56 -23.28 1.82
N LYS A 124 -1.64 -23.20 2.60
CA LYS A 124 -2.61 -24.30 2.78
C LYS A 124 -3.49 -24.59 1.55
N SER A 125 -3.55 -23.69 0.55
CA SER A 125 -4.33 -23.89 -0.69
C SER A 125 -4.09 -22.80 -1.74
N LYS A 126 -4.44 -23.10 -3.00
CA LYS A 126 -4.60 -22.11 -4.09
C LYS A 126 -5.41 -20.87 -3.68
N LYS A 127 -6.48 -21.07 -2.92
CA LYS A 127 -7.35 -19.98 -2.45
C LYS A 127 -6.62 -19.00 -1.51
N SER A 128 -5.68 -19.51 -0.72
CA SER A 128 -4.85 -18.69 0.15
C SER A 128 -3.88 -17.83 -0.67
N PHE A 129 -3.26 -18.41 -1.70
CA PHE A 129 -2.36 -17.69 -2.60
C PHE A 129 -3.09 -16.58 -3.37
N THR A 130 -4.22 -16.92 -4.00
CA THR A 130 -5.02 -15.94 -4.76
C THR A 130 -5.52 -14.80 -3.89
N GLY A 131 -6.01 -15.12 -2.68
CA GLY A 131 -6.51 -14.12 -1.74
C GLY A 131 -5.43 -13.17 -1.22
N LYS A 132 -4.19 -13.64 -1.09
CA LYS A 132 -3.06 -12.85 -0.58
C LYS A 132 -2.41 -11.99 -1.66
N TYR A 133 -2.12 -12.56 -2.83
CA TYR A 133 -1.26 -11.90 -3.83
C TYR A 133 -1.96 -11.50 -5.12
N LEU A 134 -3.14 -12.03 -5.40
CA LEU A 134 -3.85 -11.79 -6.66
C LEU A 134 -5.13 -10.98 -6.46
N ARG A 135 -5.23 -10.21 -5.37
CA ARG A 135 -6.48 -9.53 -4.99
C ARG A 135 -6.69 -8.23 -5.76
N TYR A 136 -5.69 -7.36 -5.80
CA TYR A 136 -5.81 -6.00 -6.31
C TYR A 136 -5.21 -5.88 -7.69
N ASP A 137 -5.97 -5.30 -8.61
CA ASP A 137 -5.52 -5.06 -9.99
C ASP A 137 -4.67 -3.78 -10.03
N SER A 138 -3.70 -3.74 -10.94
CA SER A 138 -2.76 -2.64 -11.19
C SER A 138 -1.90 -2.22 -9.99
N VAL A 139 -1.58 -3.17 -9.10
CA VAL A 139 -0.73 -2.95 -7.92
C VAL A 139 0.35 -4.04 -7.85
N PHE A 140 1.55 -3.67 -7.42
CA PHE A 140 2.63 -4.60 -7.11
C PHE A 140 2.44 -5.21 -5.72
N ASN A 141 2.33 -6.53 -5.67
CA ASN A 141 2.20 -7.28 -4.43
C ASN A 141 3.52 -8.00 -4.14
N LYS A 142 4.23 -7.58 -3.09
CA LYS A 142 5.49 -8.23 -2.67
C LYS A 142 5.22 -9.69 -2.29
N ILE A 143 6.05 -10.59 -2.80
CA ILE A 143 6.03 -11.99 -2.40
C ILE A 143 7.31 -12.35 -1.65
N ASP A 144 7.24 -13.43 -0.89
CA ASP A 144 8.41 -13.99 -0.22
C ASP A 144 9.47 -14.38 -1.25
N GLN A 145 10.75 -14.18 -0.93
CA GLN A 145 11.84 -14.32 -1.89
C GLN A 145 12.01 -15.77 -2.37
N ASP A 146 11.99 -16.74 -1.45
CA ASP A 146 12.06 -18.16 -1.78
C ASP A 146 10.87 -18.57 -2.65
N LEU A 147 9.68 -18.11 -2.28
CA LEU A 147 8.46 -18.35 -3.07
C LEU A 147 8.56 -17.75 -4.48
N GLY A 148 9.01 -16.50 -4.60
CA GLY A 148 9.13 -15.81 -5.88
C GLY A 148 10.13 -16.47 -6.80
N ASN A 149 11.30 -16.84 -6.26
CA ASN A 149 12.31 -17.60 -6.98
C ASN A 149 11.75 -18.94 -7.47
N ASN A 150 11.07 -19.71 -6.61
CA ASN A 150 10.44 -20.98 -7.00
C ASN A 150 9.40 -20.82 -8.11
N ILE A 151 8.58 -19.76 -8.05
CA ILE A 151 7.57 -19.46 -9.08
C ILE A 151 8.25 -19.15 -10.42
N VAL A 152 9.23 -18.24 -10.42
CA VAL A 152 9.94 -17.85 -11.65
C VAL A 152 10.64 -19.06 -12.28
N ASN A 153 11.30 -19.89 -11.47
CA ASN A 153 11.97 -21.09 -11.94
C ASN A 153 10.99 -22.11 -12.54
N SER A 154 9.83 -22.28 -11.91
CA SER A 154 8.78 -23.15 -12.45
C SER A 154 8.27 -22.69 -13.81
N PHE A 155 8.25 -21.38 -14.10
CA PHE A 155 7.86 -20.91 -15.43
C PHE A 155 8.83 -21.40 -16.49
N PHE A 156 10.14 -21.26 -16.25
CA PHE A 156 11.16 -21.72 -17.20
C PHE A 156 11.16 -23.25 -17.38
N GLU A 157 10.80 -24.01 -16.35
CA GLU A 157 10.60 -25.45 -16.48
C GLU A 157 9.36 -25.81 -17.32
N LEU A 158 8.26 -25.08 -17.10
CA LEU A 158 6.98 -25.30 -17.78
C LEU A 158 6.96 -24.77 -19.21
N THR A 159 7.83 -23.80 -19.53
CA THR A 159 7.92 -23.14 -20.83
C THR A 159 9.39 -23.03 -21.29
N PRO A 160 10.00 -24.14 -21.72
CA PRO A 160 11.40 -24.14 -22.15
C PRO A 160 11.67 -23.28 -23.40
N ASP A 161 10.63 -23.02 -24.21
CA ASP A 161 10.73 -22.22 -25.45
C ASP A 161 10.51 -20.71 -25.22
N SER A 162 10.74 -20.19 -24.00
CA SER A 162 10.57 -18.76 -23.73
C SER A 162 11.60 -17.91 -24.50
N ILE A 163 11.14 -16.87 -25.20
CA ILE A 163 11.97 -15.97 -26.01
C ILE A 163 12.34 -14.74 -25.17
N SER A 164 13.63 -14.47 -25.01
CA SER A 164 14.15 -13.21 -24.44
C SER A 164 14.27 -12.14 -25.53
N PHE A 165 13.87 -10.91 -25.22
CA PHE A 165 13.89 -9.80 -26.17
C PHE A 165 15.31 -9.24 -26.46
N GLU A 166 16.31 -9.60 -25.66
CA GLU A 166 17.67 -9.05 -25.78
C GLU A 166 18.39 -9.42 -27.08
N ASP A 167 17.99 -10.51 -27.76
CA ASP A 167 18.69 -10.98 -28.96
C ASP A 167 18.28 -10.29 -30.27
N ASN A 168 17.19 -9.51 -30.31
CA ASN A 168 16.68 -8.93 -31.55
C ASN A 168 17.11 -7.49 -31.84
N GLN A 169 17.85 -6.81 -30.94
CA GLN A 169 18.30 -5.43 -31.17
C GLN A 169 19.76 -5.30 -31.63
N ARG A 170 20.43 -6.40 -32.01
CA ARG A 170 21.86 -6.38 -32.38
C ARG A 170 22.22 -6.86 -33.79
N SER A 171 21.26 -7.03 -34.71
CA SER A 171 21.63 -7.15 -36.13
C SER A 171 21.98 -5.77 -36.68
N GLU A 172 23.26 -5.46 -36.58
CA GLU A 172 23.92 -4.31 -37.20
C GLU A 172 23.45 -4.15 -38.66
N PHE A 173 22.87 -2.98 -38.93
CA PHE A 173 22.93 -2.36 -40.25
C PHE A 173 24.42 -2.22 -40.59
N ILE A 174 24.94 -3.16 -41.38
CA ILE A 174 26.20 -2.96 -42.09
C ILE A 174 25.85 -1.97 -43.22
N ASP A 175 26.19 -0.72 -42.95
CA ASP A 175 26.23 0.38 -43.89
C ASP A 175 27.38 0.12 -44.86
N GLU A 176 27.14 -0.68 -45.89
CA GLU A 176 28.01 -0.71 -47.08
C GLU A 176 27.63 0.46 -47.97
N SER A 177 28.34 1.56 -47.73
CA SER A 177 28.49 2.67 -48.66
C SER A 177 28.98 2.16 -50.02
N SER A 178 28.17 2.33 -51.06
CA SER A 178 28.69 2.47 -52.42
C SER A 178 27.85 3.47 -53.20
N ASP A 179 28.54 4.50 -53.65
CA ASP A 179 28.14 5.53 -54.60
C ASP A 179 27.22 4.99 -55.71
N ASP A 180 26.08 5.65 -55.96
CA ASP A 180 25.85 6.19 -57.30
C ASP A 180 24.68 7.18 -57.40
N VAL A 181 24.88 8.10 -58.33
CA VAL A 181 24.17 9.34 -58.61
C VAL A 181 22.85 9.10 -59.35
N SER A 182 21.77 9.80 -59.01
CA SER A 182 20.96 10.53 -60.00
C SER A 182 19.82 11.36 -59.42
N HIS A 183 19.75 12.58 -59.95
CA HIS A 183 18.74 13.61 -59.79
C HIS A 183 17.31 13.12 -60.03
N ILE A 184 16.37 13.52 -59.16
CA ILE A 184 15.00 13.86 -59.56
C ILE A 184 14.51 15.07 -58.74
N ASN A 185 14.38 16.21 -59.42
CA ASN A 185 13.56 17.36 -59.00
C ASN A 185 12.09 17.00 -59.18
N ILE A 186 11.26 17.15 -58.14
CA ILE A 186 9.83 17.39 -58.29
C ILE A 186 9.44 18.50 -57.30
N GLU A 187 9.31 19.69 -57.84
CA GLU A 187 8.44 20.75 -57.31
C GLU A 187 7.00 20.22 -57.32
N ASN A 188 6.27 20.38 -56.23
CA ASN A 188 4.82 20.59 -56.30
C ASN A 188 4.36 21.40 -55.08
N ASP A 189 4.30 22.67 -55.37
CA ASP A 189 3.41 23.71 -54.88
C ASP A 189 1.96 23.20 -54.77
N THR A 190 1.35 23.31 -53.59
CA THR A 190 -0.09 23.60 -53.45
C THR A 190 -0.36 24.17 -52.06
N SER A 191 -0.57 25.48 -52.06
CA SER A 191 -1.30 26.25 -51.06
C SER A 191 -2.78 25.87 -51.05
N ILE A 192 -3.35 25.63 -49.87
CA ILE A 192 -4.78 25.77 -49.60
C ILE A 192 -4.92 26.38 -48.20
N ASP A 193 -5.12 27.69 -48.19
CA ASP A 193 -5.92 28.38 -47.17
C ASP A 193 -7.40 28.07 -47.45
N ASP A 194 -8.16 27.66 -46.43
CA ASP A 194 -9.50 28.21 -46.18
C ASP A 194 -10.07 27.74 -44.83
N GLN A 195 -10.28 28.73 -43.96
CA GLN A 195 -11.48 29.04 -43.16
C GLN A 195 -12.12 27.93 -42.30
N ILE A 196 -12.01 28.04 -40.96
CA ILE A 196 -13.05 28.58 -40.05
C ILE A 196 -14.38 27.85 -40.14
N GLU A 197 -14.68 26.99 -39.16
CA GLU A 197 -16.02 26.92 -38.55
C GLU A 197 -15.90 26.66 -37.04
N ASN A 198 -16.48 27.59 -36.28
CA ASN A 198 -16.72 27.49 -34.85
C ASN A 198 -17.77 26.42 -34.57
N PHE A 199 -17.52 25.55 -33.60
CA PHE A 199 -18.57 24.78 -32.94
C PHE A 199 -18.54 25.09 -31.44
N ASP A 200 -19.28 26.13 -31.08
CA ASP A 200 -19.95 26.20 -29.79
C ASP A 200 -21.20 25.31 -29.90
N ASP A 201 -21.30 24.28 -29.06
CA ASP A 201 -22.61 23.73 -28.71
C ASP A 201 -22.69 23.52 -27.21
N ASP A 202 -23.44 24.45 -26.62
CA ASP A 202 -23.93 24.48 -25.27
C ASP A 202 -25.08 23.46 -25.11
N THR A 203 -25.37 23.11 -23.86
CA THR A 203 -26.60 22.44 -23.35
C THR A 203 -26.75 20.92 -23.46
N ASN A 204 -26.74 20.27 -22.28
CA ASN A 204 -27.83 19.42 -21.77
C ASN A 204 -27.45 18.91 -20.36
N ASN A 205 -27.75 19.65 -19.28
CA ASN A 205 -29.02 19.65 -18.55
C ASN A 205 -29.64 18.26 -18.34
N CYS A 206 -29.29 17.61 -17.23
CA CYS A 206 -29.95 16.39 -16.73
C CYS A 206 -30.34 16.58 -15.26
N ASN A 207 -31.29 17.47 -14.99
CA ASN A 207 -32.11 17.39 -13.78
C ASN A 207 -32.94 16.10 -13.84
N ARG A 208 -32.70 15.19 -12.90
CA ARG A 208 -33.63 14.11 -12.56
C ARG A 208 -33.88 14.10 -11.06
N ASP A 209 -35.07 14.58 -10.69
CA ASP A 209 -35.74 14.24 -9.45
C ASP A 209 -35.87 12.72 -9.28
N PRO A 210 -35.84 12.23 -8.04
CA PRO A 210 -36.64 11.08 -7.66
C PRO A 210 -37.68 11.48 -6.62
N LYS A 211 -38.96 11.46 -7.04
CA LYS A 211 -40.10 11.37 -6.13
C LYS A 211 -40.21 9.96 -5.55
N ASP A 212 -40.47 9.94 -4.25
CA ASP A 212 -41.26 8.98 -3.47
C ASP A 212 -40.98 7.48 -3.59
N SER A 213 -40.66 6.83 -2.46
CA SER A 213 -41.71 6.09 -1.75
C SER A 213 -41.24 5.39 -0.46
N ARG A 214 -42.15 5.42 0.53
CA ARG A 214 -42.40 4.42 1.58
C ARG A 214 -41.50 4.40 2.84
N LEU A 215 -41.94 5.21 3.80
CA LEU A 215 -42.47 4.80 5.11
C LEU A 215 -42.24 3.33 5.51
N ALA A 216 -41.37 3.12 6.50
CA ALA A 216 -41.51 2.04 7.48
C ALA A 216 -41.13 2.57 8.87
N LYS A 217 -42.16 2.68 9.73
CA LYS A 217 -42.07 3.02 11.14
C LYS A 217 -41.34 1.91 11.89
N SER A 218 -40.52 2.25 12.86
CA SER A 218 -40.16 1.36 13.97
C SER A 218 -40.06 2.16 15.28
N PRO A 219 -40.41 1.53 16.42
CA PRO A 219 -41.07 2.24 17.51
C PRO A 219 -40.11 2.71 18.60
N GLU A 220 -40.57 3.79 19.23
CA GLU A 220 -40.14 4.35 20.51
C GLU A 220 -39.84 3.28 21.56
N ARG A 221 -38.72 3.43 22.27
CA ARG A 221 -38.61 2.94 23.64
C ARG A 221 -38.18 4.07 24.57
N ASN A 222 -39.12 4.31 25.48
CA ASN A 222 -39.11 5.21 26.61
C ASN A 222 -37.96 4.94 27.59
N LEU A 223 -37.34 6.05 28.01
CA LEU A 223 -37.24 6.54 29.39
C LEU A 223 -37.22 5.47 30.49
N GLY A 224 -36.08 5.43 31.18
CA GLY A 224 -35.92 4.75 32.46
C GLY A 224 -34.70 5.27 33.20
N ASN A 225 -34.79 6.49 33.72
CA ASN A 225 -33.99 6.95 34.86
C ASN A 225 -34.99 7.11 36.03
N PRO A 226 -34.65 6.67 37.25
CA PRO A 226 -34.42 7.69 38.26
C PRO A 226 -33.35 7.35 39.31
N ASP A 227 -32.75 8.43 39.82
CA ASP A 227 -32.37 8.69 41.21
C ASP A 227 -31.62 7.64 42.03
N HIS A 228 -30.39 8.01 42.43
CA HIS A 228 -30.06 8.04 43.85
C HIS A 228 -29.01 9.11 44.19
N GLN A 229 -29.47 10.13 44.92
CA GLN A 229 -28.67 10.99 45.79
C GLN A 229 -28.10 10.16 46.96
N LYS A 230 -26.87 10.43 47.40
CA LYS A 230 -26.56 11.07 48.70
C LYS A 230 -25.10 10.95 49.14
N ASP A 231 -24.59 12.13 49.49
CA ASP A 231 -23.82 12.51 50.67
C ASP A 231 -22.40 12.02 51.00
N SER A 232 -21.69 13.02 51.53
CA SER A 232 -20.52 13.05 52.41
C SER A 232 -19.16 13.05 51.68
N GLY A 233 -18.34 14.09 51.72
CA GLY A 233 -18.18 15.11 52.75
C GLY A 233 -17.09 14.67 53.74
N ASN A 234 -15.82 14.94 53.43
CA ASN A 234 -14.90 15.40 54.46
C ASN A 234 -13.66 16.11 53.91
N LYS A 235 -13.51 17.35 54.37
CA LYS A 235 -12.29 18.14 54.35
C LYS A 235 -11.30 17.55 55.37
N SER A 236 -10.01 17.55 55.06
CA SER A 236 -8.96 17.72 56.08
C SER A 236 -7.66 18.23 55.46
N ARG A 237 -7.37 19.50 55.76
CA ARG A 237 -6.07 20.16 55.61
C ARG A 237 -5.02 19.45 56.47
N LYS A 238 -3.78 19.35 56.00
CA LYS A 238 -2.59 19.62 56.83
C LYS A 238 -1.42 20.15 55.98
N LYS A 239 -0.98 21.35 56.38
CA LYS A 239 0.26 22.04 55.97
C LYS A 239 1.44 21.44 56.75
N SER A 240 2.59 21.36 56.07
CA SER A 240 3.94 21.51 56.66
C SER A 240 4.92 21.67 55.49
N LYS A 241 5.35 22.90 55.15
CA LYS A 241 6.60 23.56 55.58
C LYS A 241 7.88 22.71 55.40
N GLY A 242 8.58 23.02 54.31
CA GLY A 242 9.96 23.56 54.34
C GLY A 242 11.12 22.58 54.59
N GLY A 243 12.04 22.52 53.64
CA GLY A 243 13.36 21.94 53.85
C GLY A 243 14.16 21.75 52.57
N MET A 244 14.76 22.82 52.04
CA MET A 244 15.89 22.72 51.11
C MET A 244 17.10 22.17 51.85
N LYS A 245 17.62 21.02 51.42
CA LYS A 245 19.06 20.70 51.48
C LYS A 245 19.42 19.87 50.25
N LYS A 246 20.38 20.41 49.49
CA LYS A 246 21.24 19.68 48.56
C LYS A 246 22.00 18.64 49.37
N ASP A 247 22.02 17.40 48.90
CA ASP A 247 23.19 16.51 48.92
C ASP A 247 22.84 15.27 48.10
N GLU A 248 23.75 14.92 47.19
CA GLU A 248 23.67 13.83 46.22
C GLU A 248 23.52 12.45 46.90
N PRO A 249 22.77 11.53 46.27
CA PRO A 249 23.08 10.12 46.38
C PRO A 249 23.40 9.52 45.01
N LYS A 250 24.58 8.89 44.95
CA LYS A 250 24.93 7.82 44.03
C LYS A 250 23.90 6.68 44.09
N CYS A 251 23.93 5.89 43.02
CA CYS A 251 23.33 4.55 42.82
C CYS A 251 21.97 4.56 42.14
N ASN A 252 21.91 4.21 40.85
CA ASN A 252 21.74 2.83 40.42
C ASN A 252 21.64 2.79 38.88
N GLU A 253 22.43 1.91 38.27
CA GLU A 253 22.14 1.36 36.94
C GLU A 253 20.91 0.46 37.06
N ASP A 254 19.75 1.07 37.27
CA ASP A 254 18.47 0.37 37.20
C ASP A 254 18.06 0.30 35.73
N ASN A 255 18.23 -0.90 35.18
CA ASN A 255 17.60 -1.45 33.97
C ASN A 255 16.74 -0.44 33.21
N ASN A 256 17.37 0.34 32.33
CA ASN A 256 16.68 1.11 31.31
C ASN A 256 16.10 0.08 30.32
N ILE A 257 14.92 -0.46 30.63
CA ILE A 257 14.11 -1.20 29.68
C ILE A 257 13.83 -0.19 28.58
N ASN A 258 14.50 -0.35 27.44
CA ASN A 258 14.36 0.51 26.27
C ASN A 258 12.87 0.76 25.98
N ASN A 259 12.38 1.95 26.34
CA ASN A 259 11.04 2.44 25.99
C ASN A 259 10.89 2.62 24.46
N GLU A 260 11.97 2.45 23.69
CA GLU A 260 12.01 2.55 22.22
C GLU A 260 11.12 1.54 21.47
N GLN A 261 10.47 0.60 22.17
CA GLN A 261 9.59 -0.39 21.54
C GLN A 261 8.09 -0.19 21.80
N LEU A 262 7.69 0.81 22.59
CA LEU A 262 6.27 1.03 22.92
C LEU A 262 5.58 1.93 21.90
N GLY A 263 4.43 1.47 21.39
CA GLY A 263 3.60 2.18 20.40
C GLY A 263 3.69 1.63 18.99
N ASN A 264 3.03 2.32 18.06
CA ASN A 264 3.01 1.96 16.65
C ASN A 264 3.66 3.06 15.82
N ILE A 265 4.11 2.72 14.62
CA ILE A 265 4.53 3.70 13.63
C ILE A 265 3.30 4.54 13.24
N PRO A 266 3.37 5.89 13.32
CA PRO A 266 2.26 6.74 12.89
C PRO A 266 1.92 6.55 11.42
N VAL A 267 0.68 6.84 11.06
CA VAL A 267 0.11 6.56 9.73
C VAL A 267 -0.39 7.84 9.11
N MET A 268 0.07 8.16 7.90
CA MET A 268 -0.45 9.29 7.15
C MET A 268 -1.60 8.85 6.23
N ILE A 269 -2.72 9.57 6.32
CA ILE A 269 -3.89 9.43 5.46
C ILE A 269 -4.10 10.71 4.66
N VAL A 270 -4.17 10.58 3.34
CA VAL A 270 -4.58 11.65 2.44
C VAL A 270 -6.09 11.54 2.23
N LEU A 271 -6.85 12.47 2.81
CA LEU A 271 -8.30 12.45 2.74
C LEU A 271 -8.80 12.87 1.36
N CYS A 272 -9.89 12.26 0.89
CA CYS A 272 -10.54 12.72 -0.34
C CYS A 272 -11.37 13.98 -0.05
N LYS A 273 -11.66 14.77 -1.08
CA LYS A 273 -12.44 16.02 -0.96
C LYS A 273 -13.77 15.83 -0.22
N LYS A 274 -14.42 14.67 -0.39
CA LYS A 274 -15.68 14.36 0.28
C LYS A 274 -15.49 14.25 1.80
N SER A 275 -14.49 13.52 2.28
CA SER A 275 -14.24 13.39 3.73
C SER A 275 -13.83 14.72 4.34
N LEU A 276 -13.01 15.50 3.62
CA LEU A 276 -12.58 16.81 4.09
C LEU A 276 -13.79 17.73 4.30
N ASN A 277 -14.72 17.76 3.34
CA ASN A 277 -15.95 18.54 3.47
C ASN A 277 -16.86 18.03 4.60
N GLU A 278 -16.96 16.71 4.76
CA GLU A 278 -17.76 16.10 5.84
C GLU A 278 -17.20 16.46 7.23
N LEU A 279 -15.87 16.42 7.41
CA LEU A 279 -15.19 16.86 8.64
C LEU A 279 -15.44 18.34 8.94
N ILE A 280 -15.32 19.22 7.94
CA ILE A 280 -15.57 20.65 8.10
C ILE A 280 -17.03 20.94 8.50
N SER A 281 -17.98 20.13 8.03
CA SER A 281 -19.42 20.38 8.22
C SER A 281 -19.98 19.94 9.57
N GLU A 282 -19.38 18.94 10.23
CA GLU A 282 -19.90 18.35 11.47
C GLU A 282 -18.79 18.10 12.51
N PRO A 283 -18.23 19.16 13.12
CA PRO A 283 -17.06 19.07 13.99
C PRO A 283 -17.30 18.23 15.27
N ASP A 284 -18.54 18.17 15.76
CA ASP A 284 -18.87 17.44 16.99
C ASP A 284 -18.93 15.90 16.81
N ASN A 285 -18.86 15.39 15.57
CA ASN A 285 -18.96 13.96 15.25
C ASN A 285 -17.80 13.43 14.38
N GLU A 286 -16.73 14.21 14.27
CA GLU A 286 -15.60 13.98 13.35
C GLU A 286 -15.02 12.55 13.41
N PRO A 287 -14.77 11.93 14.59
CA PRO A 287 -14.14 10.61 14.63
C PRO A 287 -15.02 9.51 14.01
N ASN A 288 -16.33 9.59 14.21
CA ASN A 288 -17.27 8.59 13.69
C ASN A 288 -17.52 8.77 12.19
N ILE A 289 -17.61 10.02 11.74
CA ILE A 289 -17.75 10.36 10.32
C ILE A 289 -16.54 9.86 9.55
N LEU A 290 -15.34 10.17 10.05
CA LEU A 290 -14.10 9.74 9.44
C LEU A 290 -13.95 8.22 9.44
N TYR A 291 -14.27 7.55 10.55
CA TYR A 291 -14.28 6.10 10.62
C TYR A 291 -15.16 5.47 9.53
N ASN A 292 -16.41 5.92 9.44
CA ASN A 292 -17.37 5.44 8.44
C ASN A 292 -16.92 5.75 7.01
N HIS A 293 -16.28 6.90 6.81
CA HIS A 293 -15.73 7.27 5.53
C HIS A 293 -14.58 6.33 5.14
N LEU A 294 -13.56 6.18 5.99
CA LEU A 294 -12.38 5.34 5.73
C LEU A 294 -12.73 3.86 5.54
N LEU A 295 -13.82 3.39 6.16
CA LEU A 295 -14.34 2.04 5.96
C LEU A 295 -14.84 1.80 4.52
N ASN A 296 -15.44 2.82 3.91
CA ASN A 296 -16.15 2.70 2.63
C ASN A 296 -15.44 3.38 1.46
N CYS A 297 -14.45 4.24 1.74
CA CYS A 297 -13.78 5.03 0.73
C CYS A 297 -12.54 4.33 0.17
N ASN A 298 -12.53 4.18 -1.15
CA ASN A 298 -11.37 3.71 -1.92
C ASN A 298 -10.52 4.85 -2.50
N ILE A 299 -10.95 6.11 -2.34
CA ILE A 299 -10.26 7.30 -2.87
C ILE A 299 -9.23 7.84 -1.89
N CYS A 300 -9.50 7.83 -0.58
CA CYS A 300 -8.52 8.23 0.42
C CYS A 300 -7.27 7.36 0.28
N ASP A 301 -6.10 7.98 0.25
CA ASP A 301 -4.83 7.27 0.21
C ASP A 301 -4.31 7.06 1.63
N VAL A 302 -3.77 5.89 1.91
CA VAL A 302 -3.19 5.57 3.23
C VAL A 302 -1.82 5.01 2.97
N THR A 303 -0.82 5.53 3.67
CA THR A 303 0.52 4.95 3.67
C THR A 303 0.46 3.52 4.20
N ASP A 304 0.52 2.57 3.28
CA ASP A 304 0.12 1.18 3.51
C ASP A 304 1.35 0.30 3.76
N ASN A 305 2.00 0.52 4.90
CA ASN A 305 3.04 -0.37 5.43
C ASN A 305 2.38 -1.60 6.07
N ASP A 306 1.96 -2.59 5.27
CA ASP A 306 1.36 -3.88 5.71
C ASP A 306 -0.11 -3.84 6.19
N ASN A 307 -1.05 -3.46 5.32
CA ASN A 307 -2.50 -3.51 5.57
C ASN A 307 -2.93 -2.66 6.77
N ILE A 308 -2.26 -1.53 6.99
CA ILE A 308 -2.48 -0.65 8.14
C ILE A 308 -3.91 -0.16 8.20
N ARG A 309 -4.55 0.14 7.06
CA ARG A 309 -5.95 0.56 7.02
C ARG A 309 -6.89 -0.42 7.73
N ILE A 310 -6.72 -1.73 7.49
CA ILE A 310 -7.56 -2.77 8.10
C ILE A 310 -7.25 -2.89 9.60
N LYS A 311 -5.97 -2.85 9.98
CA LYS A 311 -5.57 -2.88 11.39
C LYS A 311 -6.16 -1.68 12.14
N LEU A 312 -6.01 -0.48 11.59
CA LEU A 312 -6.47 0.78 12.16
C LEU A 312 -8.00 0.81 12.30
N LEU A 313 -8.75 0.37 11.28
CA LEU A 313 -10.21 0.26 11.35
C LEU A 313 -10.72 -0.79 12.34
N ASN A 314 -9.98 -1.89 12.52
CA ASN A 314 -10.33 -2.90 13.54
C ASN A 314 -10.11 -2.36 14.95
N LEU A 315 -9.03 -1.60 15.15
CA LEU A 315 -8.64 -1.06 16.45
C LEU A 315 -9.51 0.12 16.88
N TRP A 316 -10.01 0.91 15.93
CA TRP A 316 -10.81 2.10 16.19
C TRP A 316 -12.07 1.85 17.04
N LYS A 317 -12.74 0.71 16.84
CA LYS A 317 -14.02 0.41 17.54
C LYS A 317 -13.88 0.29 19.06
N ASP A 318 -12.71 -0.15 19.52
CA ASP A 318 -12.44 -0.44 20.93
C ASP A 318 -11.45 0.56 21.55
N SER A 319 -11.19 1.67 20.85
CA SER A 319 -10.21 2.69 21.27
C SER A 319 -10.87 3.99 21.69
N ASP A 320 -10.26 4.67 22.66
CA ASP A 320 -10.55 6.07 22.92
C ASP A 320 -9.97 6.90 21.77
N ILE A 321 -10.77 7.77 21.16
CA ILE A 321 -10.37 8.56 19.99
C ILE A 321 -10.20 10.02 20.38
N LEU A 322 -9.02 10.56 20.11
CA LEU A 322 -8.68 11.97 20.29
C LEU A 322 -8.52 12.61 18.92
N TYR A 323 -9.21 13.72 18.67
CA TYR A 323 -9.06 14.50 17.44
C TYR A 323 -8.47 15.87 17.77
N LEU A 324 -7.49 16.31 16.99
CA LEU A 324 -6.78 17.57 17.16
C LEU A 324 -6.42 18.15 15.79
N GLU A 325 -6.69 19.44 15.61
CA GLU A 325 -6.10 20.22 14.52
C GLU A 325 -4.69 20.67 14.89
N THR A 326 -3.74 20.57 13.94
CA THR A 326 -2.32 20.83 14.19
C THR A 326 -1.60 21.44 12.99
N ASP A 327 -0.47 22.06 13.26
CA ASP A 327 0.47 22.66 12.31
C ASP A 327 1.93 22.42 12.78
N SER A 328 2.91 22.94 12.02
CA SER A 328 4.34 22.84 12.32
C SER A 328 4.80 23.55 13.61
N GLU A 329 3.96 24.37 14.23
CA GLU A 329 4.31 25.04 15.49
C GLU A 329 4.09 24.14 16.71
N LYS A 330 3.33 23.05 16.56
CA LYS A 330 3.03 22.13 17.67
C LYS A 330 4.07 21.00 17.79
N ASP A 331 4.63 20.85 18.98
CA ASP A 331 5.60 19.80 19.30
C ASP A 331 5.03 18.40 19.06
N GLU A 332 3.75 18.17 19.35
CA GLU A 332 3.09 16.88 19.14
C GLU A 332 3.09 16.48 17.67
N TYR A 333 2.85 17.43 16.77
CA TYR A 333 2.91 17.19 15.33
C TYR A 333 4.32 16.87 14.86
N ASN A 334 5.29 17.69 15.26
CA ASN A 334 6.68 17.48 14.85
C ASN A 334 7.23 16.13 15.33
N SER A 335 6.90 15.74 16.57
CA SER A 335 7.28 14.42 17.11
C SER A 335 6.66 13.27 16.32
N ALA A 336 5.35 13.32 16.08
CA ALA A 336 4.62 12.30 15.33
C ALA A 336 5.11 12.21 13.87
N LEU A 337 5.29 13.35 13.21
CA LEU A 337 5.74 13.44 11.84
C LEU A 337 7.16 12.90 11.68
N ASN A 338 8.06 13.23 12.61
CA ASN A 338 9.41 12.70 12.64
C ASN A 338 9.42 11.17 12.83
N ALA A 339 8.54 10.63 13.67
CA ALA A 339 8.40 9.19 13.83
C ALA A 339 7.87 8.50 12.57
N TYR A 340 6.89 9.12 11.89
CA TYR A 340 6.39 8.66 10.59
C TYR A 340 7.50 8.58 9.54
N HIS A 341 8.27 9.66 9.36
CA HIS A 341 9.36 9.70 8.38
C HIS A 341 10.46 8.67 8.63
N ASN A 342 10.76 8.42 9.90
CA ASN A 342 11.82 7.48 10.29
C ASN A 342 11.33 6.05 10.51
N LEU A 343 10.04 5.77 10.27
CA LEU A 343 9.43 4.46 10.52
C LEU A 343 9.66 3.93 11.94
N LYS A 344 9.58 4.83 12.94
CA LYS A 344 9.81 4.49 14.35
C LYS A 344 8.47 4.36 15.09
N ASN A 345 8.43 3.41 16.03
CA ASN A 345 7.32 3.32 16.98
C ASN A 345 7.23 4.62 17.79
N HIS A 346 6.01 5.11 17.95
CA HIS A 346 5.73 6.33 18.69
C HIS A 346 4.57 6.10 19.65
N ASN A 347 4.75 6.49 20.91
CA ASN A 347 3.69 6.47 21.92
C ASN A 347 3.57 7.88 22.55
N PRO A 348 2.63 8.70 22.08
CA PRO A 348 2.43 10.04 22.64
C PRO A 348 1.58 10.04 23.91
N PHE A 349 1.07 8.89 24.34
CA PHE A 349 0.10 8.77 25.43
C PHE A 349 0.76 8.35 26.75
N GLY A 350 2.00 7.85 26.70
CA GLY A 350 2.65 7.24 27.87
C GLY A 350 1.96 5.94 28.28
N ASP A 351 1.94 5.68 29.59
CA ASP A 351 1.27 4.50 30.15
C ASP A 351 -0.24 4.76 30.26
N ILE A 352 -1.00 4.23 29.31
CA ILE A 352 -2.47 4.26 29.32
C ILE A 352 -3.06 2.87 29.47
N ASP A 353 -4.22 2.78 30.14
CA ASP A 353 -4.89 1.51 30.45
C ASP A 353 -5.80 1.00 29.31
N LYS A 354 -6.05 1.83 28.30
CA LYS A 354 -6.93 1.53 27.18
C LYS A 354 -6.25 1.75 25.83
N PRO A 355 -6.64 1.02 24.79
CA PRO A 355 -6.36 1.40 23.41
C PRO A 355 -6.73 2.86 23.15
N THR A 356 -5.84 3.63 22.55
CA THR A 356 -6.11 5.03 22.20
C THR A 356 -5.56 5.35 20.83
N ILE A 357 -6.33 6.11 20.06
CA ILE A 357 -5.97 6.64 18.75
C ILE A 357 -6.03 8.15 18.83
N ARG A 358 -5.00 8.82 18.31
CA ARG A 358 -5.00 10.27 18.10
C ARG A 358 -4.99 10.58 16.61
N LEU A 359 -5.89 11.44 16.20
CA LEU A 359 -6.10 11.93 14.86
C LEU A 359 -5.60 13.38 14.81
N LEU A 360 -4.49 13.60 14.13
CA LEU A 360 -3.92 14.92 13.92
C LEU A 360 -4.31 15.40 12.52
N ASN A 361 -5.29 16.30 12.44
CA ASN A 361 -5.66 16.97 11.19
C ASN A 361 -4.66 18.10 10.91
N ILE A 362 -3.91 18.00 9.82
CA ILE A 362 -2.83 18.94 9.50
C ILE A 362 -3.43 20.08 8.68
N ILE A 363 -3.48 21.27 9.28
CA ILE A 363 -4.06 22.48 8.68
C ILE A 363 -2.98 23.54 8.59
N GLU A 364 -2.07 23.37 7.63
CA GLU A 364 -0.93 24.26 7.44
C GLU A 364 -0.78 24.59 5.96
N GLU A 365 -1.21 25.80 5.57
CA GLU A 365 -1.07 26.26 4.19
C GLU A 365 0.41 26.29 3.77
N GLY A 366 0.71 25.69 2.62
CA GLY A 366 2.08 25.56 2.11
C GLY A 366 2.84 24.34 2.61
N ASN A 367 2.33 23.60 3.61
CA ASN A 367 2.89 22.31 3.99
C ASN A 367 2.46 21.22 2.98
N ILE A 368 3.38 20.32 2.62
CA ILE A 368 3.09 19.18 1.73
C ILE A 368 2.06 18.20 2.31
N TYR A 369 1.84 18.24 3.63
CA TYR A 369 0.87 17.44 4.36
C TYR A 369 -0.42 18.20 4.67
N ASN A 370 -0.62 19.41 4.11
CA ASN A 370 -1.87 20.13 4.31
C ASN A 370 -3.08 19.29 3.90
N ASN A 371 -4.12 19.26 4.75
CA ASN A 371 -5.32 18.42 4.62
C ASN A 371 -5.06 16.90 4.70
N CYS A 372 -3.89 16.49 5.15
CA CYS A 372 -3.64 15.10 5.52
C CYS A 372 -3.98 14.89 6.99
N MET A 373 -4.20 13.63 7.35
CA MET A 373 -4.39 13.21 8.72
C MET A 373 -3.28 12.26 9.15
N LEU A 374 -2.55 12.65 10.18
CA LEU A 374 -1.56 11.81 10.80
C LEU A 374 -2.18 11.08 12.00
N ILE A 375 -2.14 9.75 11.99
CA ILE A 375 -2.79 8.92 13.00
C ILE A 375 -1.74 8.23 13.86
N GLU A 376 -1.85 8.45 15.16
CA GLU A 376 -1.06 7.80 16.18
C GLU A 376 -1.92 6.78 16.91
N SER A 377 -1.36 5.62 17.27
CA SER A 377 -2.11 4.60 17.99
C SER A 377 -1.23 3.88 19.01
N TYR A 378 -1.80 3.59 20.18
CA TYR A 378 -1.15 2.82 21.22
C TYR A 378 -2.10 1.77 21.80
N PHE A 379 -1.57 0.58 22.05
CA PHE A 379 -2.28 -0.54 22.64
C PHE A 379 -1.50 -1.04 23.85
N PRO A 380 -2.03 -0.89 25.07
CA PRO A 380 -1.38 -1.47 26.22
C PRO A 380 -1.31 -2.99 26.06
N ILE A 381 -0.13 -3.56 26.24
CA ILE A 381 0.03 -5.01 26.34
C ILE A 381 -0.68 -5.42 27.62
N ILE A 382 -1.88 -5.98 27.51
CA ILE A 382 -2.59 -6.56 28.65
C ILE A 382 -1.73 -7.72 29.15
N LYS A 383 -0.96 -7.47 30.21
CA LYS A 383 -0.27 -8.52 30.96
C LYS A 383 -1.37 -9.37 31.58
N THR A 384 -1.76 -10.45 30.90
CA THR A 384 -2.68 -11.45 31.46
C THR A 384 -2.03 -11.98 32.73
N LYS A 385 -2.62 -11.64 33.89
CA LYS A 385 -2.10 -11.99 35.22
C LYS A 385 -2.05 -13.51 35.50
N ASP A 386 -2.45 -14.35 34.55
CA ASP A 386 -2.65 -15.80 34.77
C ASP A 386 -1.82 -16.75 33.90
N SER A 387 -0.90 -16.27 33.05
CA SER A 387 0.02 -17.20 32.36
C SER A 387 1.22 -17.55 33.24
N LYS A 388 1.01 -18.48 34.20
CA LYS A 388 2.15 -19.19 34.82
C LYS A 388 2.97 -19.83 33.69
N PRO A 389 4.31 -19.64 33.65
CA PRO A 389 5.13 -20.28 32.64
C PRO A 389 4.95 -21.79 32.75
N GLN A 390 4.38 -22.41 31.71
CA GLN A 390 4.37 -23.86 31.60
C GLN A 390 5.84 -24.29 31.46
N LYS A 391 6.38 -24.90 32.52
CA LYS A 391 7.65 -25.62 32.44
C LYS A 391 7.46 -26.75 31.45
N THR A 392 7.94 -26.58 30.23
CA THR A 392 8.05 -27.66 29.25
C THR A 392 8.98 -28.72 29.85
N LYS A 393 8.41 -29.81 30.37
CA LYS A 393 9.19 -31.00 30.73
C LYS A 393 9.72 -31.59 29.44
N VAL A 394 10.98 -31.30 29.13
CA VAL A 394 11.73 -32.01 28.08
C VAL A 394 11.89 -33.45 28.54
N LEU A 395 11.07 -34.34 27.97
CA LEU A 395 11.15 -35.78 28.22
C LEU A 395 12.29 -36.35 27.38
N VAL A 396 13.50 -36.41 27.96
CA VAL A 396 14.64 -37.08 27.33
C VAL A 396 14.38 -38.60 27.36
N LYS A 397 13.93 -39.17 26.24
CA LYS A 397 13.90 -40.63 26.04
C LYS A 397 15.33 -41.12 25.80
N ALA A 398 15.97 -41.66 26.83
CA ALA A 398 17.21 -42.41 26.69
C ALA A 398 16.96 -43.70 25.88
N LYS A 399 17.52 -43.78 24.67
CA LYS A 399 17.64 -45.04 23.92
C LYS A 399 18.63 -45.96 24.63
N LYS A 400 18.14 -47.04 25.24
CA LYS A 400 18.98 -48.18 25.64
C LYS A 400 19.44 -48.89 24.36
N ASN A 401 20.71 -48.75 24.02
CA ASN A 401 21.37 -49.65 23.08
C ASN A 401 21.57 -51.01 23.76
N LYS A 402 20.84 -52.03 23.30
CA LYS A 402 21.25 -53.43 23.48
C LYS A 402 22.35 -53.73 22.46
N LYS A 403 23.58 -53.96 22.93
CA LYS A 403 24.59 -54.71 22.18
C LYS A 403 24.48 -56.18 22.58
N ASN A 404 24.62 -57.04 21.57
CA ASN A 404 24.83 -58.48 21.69
C ASN A 404 26.13 -58.80 22.42
#